data_AF-A0A350AIN3-F1
#
_entry.id   AF-A0A350AIN3-F1
#
_cell.length_a   1.000
_cell.length_b   1.000
_cell.length_c   1.000
_cell.angle_alpha   90.00
_cell.angle_beta   90.00
_cell.angle_gamma   90.00
#
_symmetry.space_group_name_H-M   'P 1'
#
loop_
_entity.id
_entity.type
_entity.pdbx_description
1 polymer ?
#
loop_
_entity_poly.entity_id
_entity_poly.type
_entity_poly.pdbx_seq_one_letter_code
_entity_poly.pdbx_strand_id
1 'polypeptide(L)'
;MDPHVKVVEELFSAARAEFKHLEHFYFHNCLYEGVWKDNHRRWNEQQSTLDILRTYGPDYKCIFVGDASMSPYEIAYPGGANEHWNAEAGQVWLQRAREHWGQHLWINPTPEKYWSYTQSIGLIREIFEDRMVPMTLEGIERGMKLLGR
;
A
#
# COMPACT_ATOMS: atom_id res chain seq x y z
N MET A 1 -6.65 3.88 -11.56
CA MET A 1 -5.88 2.83 -10.86
C MET A 1 -6.06 1.44 -11.50
N ASP A 2 -7.18 1.16 -12.18
CA ASP A 2 -7.47 -0.15 -12.82
C ASP A 2 -6.36 -0.78 -13.69
N PRO A 3 -5.56 -0.03 -14.49
CA PRO A 3 -4.51 -0.63 -15.32
C PRO A 3 -3.36 -1.26 -14.50
N HIS A 4 -3.14 -0.79 -13.27
CA HIS A 4 -2.03 -1.25 -12.43
C HIS A 4 -2.39 -2.48 -11.61
N VAL A 5 -3.68 -2.67 -11.28
CA VAL A 5 -4.16 -3.83 -10.54
C VAL A 5 -3.79 -5.13 -11.25
N LYS A 6 -4.07 -5.23 -12.55
CA LYS A 6 -3.77 -6.45 -13.33
C LYS A 6 -2.27 -6.77 -13.40
N VAL A 7 -1.42 -5.76 -13.56
CA VAL A 7 0.04 -5.94 -13.61
C VAL A 7 0.57 -6.41 -12.25
N VAL A 8 0.02 -5.88 -11.16
CA VAL A 8 0.35 -6.27 -9.79
C VAL A 8 -0.12 -7.69 -9.51
N GLU A 9 -1.35 -8.04 -9.89
CA GLU A 9 -1.87 -9.39 -9.79
C GLU A 9 -1.03 -10.38 -10.59
N GLU A 10 -0.62 -10.05 -11.82
CA GLU A 10 0.26 -10.89 -12.63
C GLU A 10 1.65 -11.06 -11.99
N LEU A 11 2.25 -9.98 -11.48
CA LEU A 11 3.53 -10.02 -10.78
C LEU A 11 3.47 -10.93 -9.54
N PHE A 12 2.46 -10.76 -8.70
CA PHE A 12 2.31 -11.54 -7.47
C PHE A 12 1.82 -12.96 -7.72
N SER A 13 1.01 -13.19 -8.77
CA SER A 13 0.63 -14.52 -9.21
C SER A 13 1.83 -15.29 -9.76
N ALA A 14 2.71 -14.64 -10.52
CA ALA A 14 3.96 -15.25 -11.00
C ALA A 14 4.91 -15.57 -9.83
N ALA A 15 4.93 -14.72 -8.80
CA ALA A 15 5.75 -14.94 -7.61
C ALA A 15 5.09 -15.87 -6.56
N ARG A 16 3.85 -16.32 -6.77
CA ARG A 16 3.09 -17.12 -5.80
C ARG A 16 3.74 -18.47 -5.49
N ALA A 17 4.52 -19.02 -6.42
CA ALA A 17 5.30 -20.24 -6.20
C ALA A 17 6.42 -20.05 -5.16
N GLU A 18 6.90 -18.81 -4.96
CA GLU A 18 7.95 -18.45 -4.02
C GLU A 18 7.41 -18.10 -2.62
N PHE A 19 6.09 -17.87 -2.49
CA PHE A 19 5.45 -17.49 -1.23
C PHE A 19 4.50 -18.58 -0.72
N LYS A 20 4.82 -19.16 0.46
CA LYS A 20 3.94 -20.15 1.13
C LYS A 20 2.53 -19.62 1.41
N HIS A 21 2.42 -18.34 1.78
CA HIS A 21 1.17 -17.68 2.11
C HIS A 21 1.19 -16.27 1.50
N LEU A 22 0.24 -16.01 0.58
CA LEU A 22 0.08 -14.72 -0.08
C LEU A 22 -1.38 -14.31 0.04
N GLU A 23 -1.62 -13.22 0.76
CA GLU A 23 -2.93 -12.60 0.95
C GLU A 23 -2.87 -11.18 0.41
N HIS A 24 -3.82 -10.81 -0.46
CA HIS A 24 -3.92 -9.46 -0.99
C HIS A 24 -5.22 -8.80 -0.54
N PHE A 25 -5.18 -7.48 -0.48
CA PHE A 25 -6.29 -6.62 -0.11
C PHE A 25 -6.19 -5.32 -0.91
N TYR A 26 -7.32 -4.68 -1.11
CA TYR A 26 -7.46 -3.42 -1.82
C TYR A 26 -7.88 -2.31 -0.85
N PHE A 27 -7.46 -1.08 -1.13
CA PHE A 27 -7.85 0.14 -0.42
C PHE A 27 -8.04 1.29 -1.41
N HIS A 28 -8.73 2.37 -1.01
CA HIS A 28 -9.05 3.50 -1.90
C HIS A 28 -8.12 4.66 -1.58
N ASN A 29 -7.21 4.97 -2.49
CA ASN A 29 -6.21 6.03 -2.37
C ASN A 29 -5.21 5.83 -1.22
N CYS A 30 -5.66 5.85 0.03
CA CYS A 30 -4.85 5.63 1.23
C CYS A 30 -5.40 4.44 2.05
N LEU A 31 -4.56 3.89 2.93
CA LEU A 31 -5.02 2.90 3.90
C LEU A 31 -5.80 3.61 5.01
N TYR A 32 -6.98 3.08 5.33
CA TYR A 32 -7.81 3.57 6.43
C TYR A 32 -8.32 2.39 7.28
N GLU A 33 -9.50 2.52 7.89
CA GLU A 33 -10.09 1.54 8.81
C GLU A 33 -10.56 0.24 8.15
N GLY A 34 -10.70 0.20 6.83
CA GLY A 34 -11.10 -1.01 6.15
C GLY A 34 -10.60 -1.15 4.72
N VAL A 35 -10.45 -2.41 4.34
CA VAL A 35 -9.93 -2.91 3.07
C VAL A 35 -10.91 -3.94 2.48
N TRP A 36 -10.73 -4.36 1.24
CA TRP A 36 -11.58 -5.38 0.61
C TRP A 36 -10.78 -6.42 -0.15
N LYS A 37 -11.38 -7.60 -0.35
CA LYS A 37 -10.80 -8.69 -1.15
C LYS A 37 -11.09 -8.57 -2.64
N ASP A 38 -12.20 -7.97 -3.01
CA ASP A 38 -12.65 -7.84 -4.39
C ASP A 38 -13.07 -6.39 -4.67
N ASN A 39 -12.41 -5.76 -5.63
CA ASN A 39 -12.66 -4.37 -6.00
C ASN A 39 -14.10 -4.11 -6.47
N HIS A 40 -14.74 -5.10 -7.08
CA HIS A 40 -16.14 -5.00 -7.49
C HIS A 40 -17.12 -5.00 -6.30
N ARG A 41 -16.70 -5.51 -5.14
CA ARG A 41 -17.54 -5.65 -3.94
C ARG A 41 -17.15 -4.72 -2.80
N ARG A 42 -16.36 -3.68 -3.08
CA ARG A 42 -15.80 -2.76 -2.08
C ARG A 42 -16.81 -2.19 -1.08
N TRP A 43 -18.07 -2.00 -1.49
CA TRP A 43 -19.14 -1.46 -0.65
C TRP A 43 -19.85 -2.50 0.24
N ASN A 44 -19.74 -3.79 -0.09
CA ASN A 44 -20.54 -4.85 0.54
C ASN A 44 -19.70 -5.80 1.42
N GLU A 45 -18.39 -5.90 1.18
CA GLU A 45 -17.52 -6.87 1.85
C GLU A 45 -16.22 -6.20 2.35
N GLN A 46 -16.38 -5.12 3.12
CA GLN A 46 -15.25 -4.44 3.76
C GLN A 46 -14.79 -5.22 5.00
N GLN A 47 -13.48 -5.46 5.11
CA GLN A 47 -12.82 -6.04 6.26
C GLN A 47 -12.08 -4.96 7.05
N SER A 48 -12.09 -5.03 8.37
CA SER A 48 -11.38 -4.05 9.19
C SER A 48 -9.87 -4.21 9.06
N THR A 49 -9.16 -3.12 8.82
CA THR A 49 -7.70 -3.08 8.81
C THR A 49 -7.12 -3.52 10.15
N LEU A 50 -7.79 -3.23 11.27
CA LEU A 50 -7.35 -3.72 12.59
C LEU A 50 -7.44 -5.24 12.69
N ASP A 51 -8.46 -5.85 12.08
CA ASP A 51 -8.61 -7.30 12.06
C ASP A 51 -7.50 -7.94 11.23
N ILE A 52 -7.11 -7.31 10.12
CA ILE A 52 -5.95 -7.71 9.32
C ILE A 52 -4.67 -7.65 10.15
N LEU A 53 -4.43 -6.53 10.86
CA LEU A 53 -3.26 -6.38 11.73
C LEU A 53 -3.22 -7.43 12.86
N ARG A 54 -4.37 -7.80 13.43
CA ARG A 54 -4.46 -8.87 14.45
C ARG A 54 -4.27 -10.27 13.87
N THR A 55 -4.70 -10.50 12.64
CA THR A 55 -4.67 -11.81 11.97
C THR A 55 -3.28 -12.15 11.46
N TYR A 56 -2.59 -11.19 10.84
CA TYR A 56 -1.27 -11.37 10.25
C TYR A 56 -0.21 -10.78 11.15
N GLY A 57 0.60 -11.66 11.74
CA GLY A 57 1.67 -11.30 12.67
C GLY A 57 2.78 -10.44 12.05
N PRO A 58 3.71 -9.95 12.89
CA PRO A 58 4.82 -9.09 12.46
C PRO A 58 5.87 -9.80 11.59
N ASP A 59 5.81 -11.13 11.48
CA ASP A 59 6.66 -11.96 10.62
C ASP A 59 6.27 -11.87 9.13
N TYR A 60 5.07 -11.36 8.83
CA TYR A 60 4.63 -11.10 7.47
C TYR A 60 5.38 -9.91 6.85
N LYS A 61 5.56 -9.98 5.54
CA LYS A 61 6.05 -8.87 4.72
C LYS A 61 4.87 -8.13 4.11
N CYS A 62 4.85 -6.81 4.21
CA CYS A 62 3.76 -5.99 3.69
C CYS A 62 4.21 -5.17 2.47
N ILE A 63 3.55 -5.36 1.33
CA ILE A 63 3.84 -4.59 0.12
C ILE A 63 2.61 -3.78 -0.24
N PHE A 64 2.75 -2.46 -0.22
CA PHE A 64 1.76 -1.52 -0.70
C PHE A 64 2.01 -1.24 -2.18
N VAL A 65 0.94 -1.13 -2.96
CA VAL A 65 1.05 -0.75 -4.37
C VAL A 65 0.05 0.35 -4.68
N GLY A 66 0.55 1.49 -5.16
CA GLY A 66 -0.28 2.65 -5.49
C GLY A 66 0.55 3.80 -6.05
N ASP A 67 -0.06 4.64 -6.88
CA ASP A 67 0.61 5.81 -7.49
C ASP A 67 0.98 6.91 -6.49
N ALA A 68 0.48 6.81 -5.24
CA ALA A 68 0.63 7.80 -4.18
C ALA A 68 0.23 9.23 -4.61
N SER A 69 -0.66 9.35 -5.60
CA SER A 69 -1.03 10.62 -6.24
C SER A 69 -2.40 11.14 -5.78
N MET A 70 -2.73 10.94 -4.50
CA MET A 70 -3.95 11.44 -3.86
C MET A 70 -3.81 12.88 -3.36
N SER A 71 -4.91 13.47 -2.90
CA SER A 71 -4.83 14.75 -2.19
C SER A 71 -3.97 14.59 -0.93
N PRO A 72 -3.04 15.51 -0.63
CA PRO A 72 -2.29 15.48 0.64
C PRO A 72 -3.19 15.44 1.89
N TYR A 73 -4.41 15.96 1.78
CA TYR A 73 -5.40 15.93 2.87
C TYR A 73 -5.87 14.52 3.22
N GLU A 74 -5.97 13.61 2.23
CA GLU A 74 -6.30 12.20 2.44
C GLU A 74 -5.28 11.51 3.35
N ILE A 75 -4.03 11.99 3.34
CA ILE A 75 -2.95 11.46 4.18
C ILE A 75 -2.93 12.16 5.55
N ALA A 76 -2.98 13.49 5.56
CA ALA A 76 -2.59 14.28 6.74
C ALA A 76 -3.72 14.53 7.76
N TYR A 77 -5.00 14.43 7.36
CA TYR A 77 -6.11 14.87 8.22
C TYR A 77 -7.21 13.81 8.40
N PRO A 78 -7.85 13.73 9.59
CA PRO A 78 -9.14 13.07 9.76
C PRO A 78 -10.21 13.71 8.87
N GLY A 79 -11.14 12.90 8.35
CA GLY A 79 -12.14 13.33 7.39
C GLY A 79 -11.59 13.72 6.01
N GLY A 80 -10.30 13.47 5.75
CA GLY A 80 -9.67 13.72 4.45
C GLY A 80 -10.05 12.71 3.37
N ALA A 81 -10.55 11.53 3.74
CA ALA A 81 -10.97 10.50 2.80
C ALA A 81 -12.15 10.98 1.94
N ASN A 82 -12.07 10.73 0.63
CA ASN A 82 -13.07 11.22 -0.33
C ASN A 82 -14.38 10.41 -0.29
N GLU A 83 -14.28 9.10 -0.02
CA GLU A 83 -15.42 8.17 -0.11
C GLU A 83 -16.19 8.00 1.20
N HIS A 84 -15.59 8.37 2.34
CA HIS A 84 -16.19 8.27 3.66
C HIS A 84 -15.52 9.20 4.67
N TRP A 85 -16.11 9.36 5.85
CA TRP A 85 -15.45 10.06 6.95
C TRP A 85 -14.51 9.12 7.71
N ASN A 86 -13.19 9.29 7.54
CA ASN A 86 -12.18 8.56 8.31
C ASN A 86 -11.93 9.24 9.67
N ALA A 87 -12.09 8.49 10.77
CA ALA A 87 -11.88 9.02 12.12
C ALA A 87 -10.40 9.32 12.43
N GLU A 88 -9.47 8.55 11.84
CA GLU A 88 -8.03 8.75 11.94
C GLU A 88 -7.45 9.09 10.57
N ALA A 89 -6.43 9.96 10.54
CA ALA A 89 -5.76 10.34 9.29
C ALA A 89 -5.08 9.13 8.60
N GLY A 90 -4.98 9.15 7.26
CA GLY A 90 -4.34 8.07 6.51
C GLY A 90 -2.89 7.79 6.94
N GLN A 91 -2.15 8.83 7.29
CA GLN A 91 -0.80 8.72 7.85
C GLN A 91 -0.75 7.83 9.10
N VAL A 92 -1.74 7.93 9.99
CA VAL A 92 -1.79 7.14 11.23
C VAL A 92 -1.93 5.65 10.89
N TRP A 93 -2.76 5.31 9.92
CA TRP A 93 -2.94 3.92 9.47
C TRP A 93 -1.69 3.37 8.76
N LEU A 94 -1.07 4.17 7.91
CA LEU A 94 0.16 3.78 7.22
C LEU A 94 1.32 3.58 8.21
N GLN A 95 1.50 4.48 9.17
CA GLN A 95 2.51 4.34 10.23
C GLN A 95 2.25 3.10 11.08
N ARG A 96 1.00 2.87 11.50
CA ARG A 96 0.61 1.67 12.25
C ARG A 96 0.93 0.39 11.48
N ALA A 97 0.62 0.33 10.19
CA ALA A 97 0.93 -0.83 9.36
C ALA A 97 2.43 -1.05 9.21
N ARG A 98 3.19 0.03 9.02
CA ARG A 98 4.66 0.03 8.90
C ARG A 98 5.36 -0.46 10.18
N GLU A 99 4.89 0.02 11.33
CA GLU A 99 5.41 -0.36 12.64
C GLU A 99 5.09 -1.81 12.98
N HIS A 100 3.90 -2.29 12.59
CA HIS A 100 3.49 -3.68 12.78
C HIS A 100 4.24 -4.65 11.86
N TRP A 101 4.36 -4.33 10.56
CA TRP A 101 5.13 -5.10 9.58
C TRP A 101 6.46 -4.41 9.29
N GLY A 102 7.47 -4.65 10.13
CA GLY A 102 8.79 -4.03 9.97
C GLY A 102 9.45 -4.29 8.61
N GLN A 103 9.08 -5.38 7.94
CA GLN A 103 9.44 -5.67 6.55
C GLN A 103 8.35 -5.16 5.60
N HIS A 104 8.45 -3.89 5.21
CA HIS A 104 7.49 -3.25 4.32
C HIS A 104 8.14 -2.57 3.12
N LEU A 105 7.33 -2.34 2.08
CA LEU A 105 7.72 -1.68 0.84
C LEU A 105 6.51 -0.99 0.20
N TRP A 106 6.71 0.17 -0.43
CA TRP A 106 5.74 0.78 -1.34
C TRP A 106 6.22 0.66 -2.79
N ILE A 107 5.41 0.11 -3.68
CA ILE A 107 5.67 0.07 -5.12
C ILE A 107 4.82 1.14 -5.80
N ASN A 108 5.47 2.09 -6.45
CA ASN A 108 4.81 3.19 -7.13
C ASN A 108 4.87 3.01 -8.67
N PRO A 109 3.73 2.87 -9.37
CA PRO A 109 3.68 2.78 -10.82
C PRO A 109 4.02 4.08 -11.55
N THR A 110 3.91 5.23 -10.88
CA THR A 110 4.33 6.52 -11.44
C THR A 110 5.83 6.50 -11.69
N PRO A 111 6.32 6.89 -12.89
CA PRO A 111 7.75 6.94 -13.16
C PRO A 111 8.51 7.79 -12.14
N GLU A 112 9.63 7.27 -11.63
CA GLU A 112 10.41 7.85 -10.52
C GLU A 112 10.82 9.31 -10.74
N LYS A 113 11.12 9.68 -12.00
CA LYS A 113 11.43 11.06 -12.39
C LYS A 113 10.31 12.07 -12.10
N TYR A 114 9.09 11.62 -11.87
CA TYR A 114 7.94 12.49 -11.58
C TYR A 114 7.60 12.60 -10.09
N TRP A 115 8.25 11.82 -9.22
CA TRP A 115 7.90 11.77 -7.81
C TRP A 115 8.09 13.10 -7.08
N SER A 116 9.10 13.89 -7.46
CA SER A 116 9.36 15.20 -6.88
C SER A 116 8.30 16.26 -7.22
N TYR A 117 7.48 16.03 -8.24
CA TYR A 117 6.44 16.99 -8.65
C TYR A 117 5.11 16.80 -7.92
N THR A 118 4.95 15.70 -7.18
CA THR A 118 3.68 15.37 -6.51
C THR A 118 3.89 15.29 -5.00
N GLN A 119 3.28 16.23 -4.27
CA GLN A 119 3.49 16.38 -2.82
C GLN A 119 3.15 15.11 -2.03
N SER A 120 2.02 14.46 -2.34
CA SER A 120 1.58 13.23 -1.68
C SER A 120 2.57 12.08 -1.88
N ILE A 121 3.23 12.00 -3.04
CA ILE A 121 4.29 11.01 -3.28
C ILE A 121 5.45 11.27 -2.31
N GLY A 122 5.83 12.53 -2.11
CA GLY A 122 6.82 12.92 -1.10
C GLY A 122 6.44 12.49 0.32
N LEU A 123 5.19 12.73 0.72
CA LEU A 123 4.67 12.32 2.03
C LEU A 123 4.70 10.79 2.22
N ILE A 124 4.27 10.03 1.22
CA ILE A 124 4.32 8.56 1.28
C ILE A 124 5.77 8.08 1.40
N ARG A 125 6.72 8.68 0.66
CA ARG A 125 8.15 8.35 0.80
C ARG A 125 8.68 8.59 2.20
N GLU A 126 8.30 9.71 2.82
CA GLU A 126 8.71 10.05 4.18
C GLU A 126 8.12 9.05 5.18
N ILE A 127 6.82 8.75 5.08
CA ILE A 127 6.14 7.78 5.93
C ILE A 127 6.79 6.39 5.82
N PHE A 128 7.18 5.99 4.61
CA PHE A 128 7.85 4.72 4.34
C PHE A 128 9.38 4.77 4.47
N GLU A 129 9.95 5.86 5.00
CA GLU A 129 11.40 6.00 5.24
C GLU A 129 12.25 5.65 4.00
N ASP A 130 11.87 6.20 2.85
CA ASP A 130 12.49 5.95 1.53
C ASP A 130 12.44 4.49 1.04
N ARG A 131 11.59 3.63 1.65
CA ARG A 131 11.27 2.28 1.15
C ARG A 131 10.18 2.30 0.09
N MET A 132 10.36 3.14 -0.92
CA MET A 132 9.49 3.22 -2.09
C MET A 132 10.29 2.97 -3.37
N VAL A 133 9.79 2.08 -4.24
CA VAL A 133 10.45 1.69 -5.49
C VAL A 133 9.51 1.83 -6.69
N PRO A 134 10.03 2.12 -7.90
CA PRO A 134 9.19 2.17 -9.09
C PRO A 134 8.73 0.77 -9.49
N MET A 135 7.59 0.69 -10.15
CA MET A 135 7.06 -0.55 -10.73
C MET A 135 7.78 -0.91 -12.04
N THR A 136 9.10 -1.13 -11.95
CA THR A 136 9.95 -1.64 -13.02
C THR A 136 10.64 -2.91 -12.53
N LEU A 137 11.16 -3.73 -13.44
CA LEU A 137 11.90 -4.95 -13.06
C LEU A 137 13.05 -4.62 -12.07
N GLU A 138 13.82 -3.58 -12.37
CA GLU A 138 14.90 -3.11 -11.50
C GLU A 138 14.38 -2.61 -10.16
N GLY A 139 13.30 -1.81 -10.15
CA GLY A 139 12.69 -1.30 -8.92
C GLY A 139 12.18 -2.43 -8.01
N ILE A 140 11.53 -3.42 -8.60
CA ILE A 140 11.04 -4.61 -7.89
C ILE A 140 12.23 -5.41 -7.33
N GLU A 141 13.30 -5.62 -8.11
CA GLU A 141 14.51 -6.31 -7.63
C GLU A 141 15.13 -5.57 -6.42
N ARG A 142 15.23 -4.23 -6.48
CA ARG A 142 15.68 -3.41 -5.34
C ARG A 142 14.76 -3.56 -4.14
N GLY A 143 13.45 -3.53 -4.35
CA GLY A 143 12.44 -3.71 -3.31
C GLY A 143 12.55 -5.07 -2.61
N MET A 144 12.71 -6.15 -3.38
CA MET A 144 12.89 -7.49 -2.82
C MET A 144 14.17 -7.62 -1.99
N LYS A 145 15.26 -6.95 -2.40
CA LYS A 145 16.49 -6.88 -1.59
C LYS A 145 16.28 -6.13 -0.26
N LEU A 146 15.42 -5.10 -0.24
CA LEU A 146 15.07 -4.39 1.00
C LEU A 146 14.24 -5.25 1.96
N LEU A 147 13.39 -6.13 1.42
CA LEU A 147 12.53 -7.05 2.19
C LEU A 147 13.24 -8.35 2.61
N GLY A 148 14.42 -8.63 2.07
CA GLY A 148 15.22 -9.83 2.37
C GLY A 148 16.26 -9.65 3.47
N ARG A 149 16.38 -8.43 4.01
CA ARG A 149 17.33 -8.08 5.08
C ARG A 149 16.64 -8.08 6.43
#